data_AF-A0AAW7MHQ4-F1
#
_entry.id   AF-A0AAW7MHQ4-F1
#
_cell.length_a   1.000
_cell.length_b   1.000
_cell.length_c   1.000
_cell.angle_alpha   90.00
_cell.angle_beta   90.00
_cell.angle_gamma   90.00
#
_symmetry.space_group_name_H-M   'P 1'
#
loop_
_entity.id
_entity.type
_entity.pdbx_description
1 polymer ?
#
loop_
_entity_poly.entity_id
_entity_poly.type
_entity_poly.pdbx_seq_one_letter_code
_entity_poly.pdbx_strand_id
1 'polypeptide(L)'
;MVTSIVIGSAFAGWAWAQTAQPSFDCRKASSSVERSICASPSLAESDNQLAQAFAAAANRTADKAGLKKDQNKWRVMVRDKCSSDECIADAYVTRTRALRVSAANGLVLTLPRTGDASLPAKTSVLSGAVLYGTLVFDHDPAGGFIALQAGDRQYKLRYVWDVPEPIQAQIQRLEDSAQMVSVVGDFIVWPDGTKSFDDRSAVALLVPKK
;
A
#
# COMPACT_ATOMS: atom_id res chain seq x y z
N MET A 1 7.23 -6.62 -76.47
CA MET A 1 7.53 -5.38 -75.71
C MET A 1 6.19 -4.69 -75.49
N VAL A 2 5.61 -4.47 -74.32
CA VAL A 2 6.03 -4.46 -72.90
C VAL A 2 4.79 -4.87 -72.09
N THR A 3 4.91 -5.80 -71.15
CA THR A 3 3.85 -6.15 -70.19
C THR A 3 4.09 -5.33 -68.92
N SER A 4 3.24 -4.33 -68.66
CA SER A 4 3.38 -3.46 -67.48
C SER A 4 2.80 -4.13 -66.24
N ILE A 5 3.65 -4.32 -65.23
CA ILE A 5 3.30 -4.80 -63.89
C ILE A 5 2.85 -3.61 -63.05
N VAL A 6 1.64 -3.66 -62.50
CA VAL A 6 1.15 -2.71 -61.50
C VAL A 6 1.65 -3.19 -60.13
N ILE A 7 2.59 -2.46 -59.54
CA ILE A 7 3.06 -2.71 -58.17
C ILE A 7 2.04 -2.06 -57.21
N GLY A 8 1.23 -2.88 -56.56
CA GLY A 8 0.40 -2.45 -55.43
C GLY A 8 1.26 -2.23 -54.19
N SER A 9 1.32 -0.99 -53.69
CA SER A 9 1.98 -0.67 -52.43
C SER A 9 1.09 -1.04 -51.25
N ALA A 10 1.39 -2.15 -50.58
CA ALA A 10 0.85 -2.42 -49.25
C ALA A 10 1.66 -1.63 -48.22
N PHE A 11 1.07 -0.57 -47.66
CA PHE A 11 1.61 0.08 -46.46
C PHE A 11 1.42 -0.86 -45.27
N ALA A 12 2.47 -1.59 -44.90
CA ALA A 12 2.55 -2.24 -43.60
C ALA A 12 2.56 -1.14 -42.53
N GLY A 13 1.41 -0.88 -41.91
CA GLY A 13 1.30 0.00 -40.75
C GLY A 13 2.03 -0.62 -39.57
N TRP A 14 3.15 -0.05 -39.17
CA TRP A 14 3.83 -0.44 -37.94
C TRP A 14 2.95 0.07 -36.80
N ALA A 15 2.25 -0.86 -36.14
CA ALA A 15 1.54 -0.56 -34.91
C ALA A 15 2.59 -0.25 -33.84
N TRP A 16 2.76 1.03 -33.53
CA TRP A 16 3.57 1.45 -32.40
C TRP A 16 2.86 0.98 -31.14
N ALA A 17 3.44 -0.01 -30.45
CA ALA A 17 2.97 -0.39 -29.13
C ALA A 17 3.03 0.86 -28.24
N GLN A 18 1.89 1.36 -27.80
CA GLN A 18 1.84 2.45 -26.83
C GLN A 18 2.47 1.95 -25.54
N THR A 19 3.71 2.37 -25.28
CA THR A 19 4.36 2.14 -24.00
C THR A 19 3.56 2.87 -22.93
N ALA A 20 3.10 2.13 -21.91
CA ALA A 20 2.36 2.71 -20.79
C ALA A 20 3.15 3.91 -20.23
N GLN A 21 2.48 5.06 -20.12
CA GLN A 21 3.03 6.27 -19.51
C GLN A 21 2.49 6.40 -18.10
N PRO A 22 3.29 6.84 -17.11
CA PRO A 22 2.81 7.03 -15.75
C PRO A 22 1.82 8.19 -15.66
N SER A 23 1.17 8.33 -14.51
CA SER A 23 0.15 9.36 -14.25
C SER A 23 0.71 10.79 -14.15
N PHE A 24 2.03 10.96 -14.30
CA PHE A 24 2.72 12.24 -14.29
C PHE A 24 3.53 12.48 -15.57
N ASP A 25 3.86 13.75 -15.86
CA ASP A 25 4.65 14.13 -17.03
C ASP A 25 6.11 13.74 -16.86
N CYS A 26 6.57 12.74 -17.61
CA CYS A 26 7.95 12.25 -17.57
C CYS A 26 9.01 13.32 -17.88
N ARG A 27 8.65 14.39 -18.60
CA ARG A 27 9.56 15.51 -18.84
C ARG A 27 9.85 16.34 -17.59
N LYS A 28 9.03 16.16 -16.54
CA LYS A 28 9.15 16.82 -15.23
C LYS A 28 9.73 15.88 -14.16
N ALA A 29 10.14 14.67 -14.53
CA ALA A 29 10.75 13.70 -13.61
C ALA A 29 12.03 14.29 -12.99
N SER A 30 12.03 14.39 -11.67
CA SER A 30 13.08 15.04 -10.89
C SER A 30 13.91 14.04 -10.08
N SER A 31 13.27 12.99 -9.54
CA SER A 31 13.96 11.94 -8.77
C SER A 31 14.46 10.79 -9.65
N SER A 32 15.42 10.01 -9.14
CA SER A 32 15.85 8.76 -9.78
C SER A 32 14.68 7.79 -9.94
N VAL A 33 13.83 7.71 -8.92
CA VAL A 33 12.62 6.87 -8.91
C VAL A 33 11.64 7.30 -10.00
N GLU A 34 11.39 8.61 -10.17
CA GLU A 34 10.52 9.10 -11.25
C GLU A 34 11.07 8.76 -12.64
N ARG A 35 12.39 8.81 -12.82
CA ARG A 35 13.03 8.37 -14.08
C ARG A 35 12.89 6.86 -14.30
N SER A 36 13.04 6.03 -13.27
CA SER A 36 12.78 4.58 -13.35
C SER A 36 11.33 4.29 -13.76
N ILE A 37 10.37 4.97 -13.14
CA ILE A 37 8.94 4.81 -13.46
C ILE A 37 8.66 5.19 -14.92
N CYS A 38 9.28 6.25 -15.42
CA CYS A 38 9.15 6.68 -16.82
C CYS A 38 9.81 5.74 -17.84
N ALA A 39 10.88 5.04 -17.45
CA ALA A 39 11.60 4.11 -18.32
C ALA A 39 10.97 2.71 -18.36
N SER A 40 10.13 2.36 -17.37
CA SER A 40 9.58 1.02 -17.20
C SER A 40 8.05 0.99 -17.42
N PRO A 41 7.55 0.34 -18.49
CA PRO A 41 6.11 0.22 -18.73
C PRO A 41 5.33 -0.43 -17.58
N SER A 42 5.92 -1.39 -16.87
CA SER A 42 5.27 -2.08 -15.74
C SER A 42 5.15 -1.18 -14.50
N LEU A 43 6.17 -0.35 -14.22
CA LEU A 43 6.10 0.65 -13.16
C LEU A 43 5.14 1.79 -13.53
N ALA A 44 5.11 2.20 -14.79
CA ALA A 44 4.15 3.18 -15.29
C ALA A 44 2.70 2.71 -15.14
N GLU A 45 2.42 1.44 -15.46
CA GLU A 45 1.11 0.83 -15.23
C GLU A 45 0.76 0.78 -13.73
N SER A 46 1.71 0.40 -12.89
CA SER A 46 1.51 0.37 -11.44
C SER A 46 1.25 1.78 -10.85
N ASP A 47 1.91 2.81 -11.39
CA ASP A 47 1.64 4.22 -11.07
C ASP A 47 0.21 4.63 -11.43
N ASN A 48 -0.27 4.24 -12.62
CA ASN A 48 -1.64 4.49 -13.05
C ASN A 48 -2.67 3.80 -12.14
N GLN A 49 -2.44 2.55 -11.76
CA GLN A 49 -3.32 1.82 -10.85
C GLN A 49 -3.42 2.50 -9.48
N LEU A 50 -2.29 3.00 -8.97
CA LEU A 50 -2.26 3.78 -7.74
C LEU A 50 -3.05 5.07 -7.89
N ALA A 51 -2.85 5.80 -9.00
CA ALA A 51 -3.56 7.06 -9.28
C ALA A 51 -5.08 6.86 -9.34
N GLN A 52 -5.55 5.78 -9.97
CA GLN A 52 -6.96 5.40 -9.99
C GLN A 52 -7.49 5.09 -8.58
N ALA A 53 -6.74 4.33 -7.77
CA ALA A 53 -7.12 4.04 -6.39
C ALA A 53 -7.18 5.30 -5.53
N PHE A 54 -6.23 6.22 -5.71
CA PHE A 54 -6.22 7.52 -5.03
C PHE A 54 -7.45 8.36 -5.41
N ALA A 55 -7.79 8.43 -6.70
CA ALA A 55 -8.97 9.15 -7.17
C ALA A 55 -10.27 8.55 -6.57
N ALA A 56 -10.39 7.22 -6.54
CA ALA A 56 -11.52 6.55 -5.91
C ALA A 56 -11.63 6.86 -4.41
N ALA A 57 -10.49 6.86 -3.69
CA ALA A 57 -10.44 7.23 -2.28
C ALA A 57 -10.80 8.71 -2.05
N ALA A 58 -10.28 9.60 -2.89
CA ALA A 58 -10.55 11.04 -2.83
C ALA A 58 -12.02 11.40 -3.07
N ASN A 59 -12.71 10.62 -3.91
CA ASN A 59 -14.14 10.82 -4.17
C ASN A 59 -15.04 10.42 -3.00
N ARG A 60 -14.57 9.52 -2.12
CA ARG A 60 -15.38 8.98 -1.02
C ARG A 60 -15.00 9.56 0.35
N THR A 61 -13.78 10.05 0.51
CA THR A 61 -13.37 10.67 1.77
C THR A 61 -13.94 12.09 1.93
N ALA A 62 -14.51 12.39 3.10
CA ALA A 62 -14.80 13.77 3.51
C ALA A 62 -13.53 14.59 3.88
N ASP A 63 -12.37 13.96 4.08
CA ASP A 63 -11.10 14.65 4.39
C ASP A 63 -10.12 14.51 3.21
N LYS A 64 -10.37 15.28 2.15
CA LYS A 64 -9.54 15.29 0.94
C LYS A 64 -8.15 15.89 1.20
N ALA A 65 -8.05 16.87 2.09
CA ALA A 65 -6.79 17.54 2.42
C ALA A 65 -5.84 16.59 3.16
N GLY A 66 -6.35 15.86 4.16
CA GLY A 66 -5.61 14.82 4.87
C GLY A 66 -5.13 13.72 3.93
N LEU A 67 -6.00 13.19 3.06
CA LEU A 67 -5.62 12.17 2.08
C LEU A 67 -4.50 12.65 1.14
N LYS A 68 -4.58 13.90 0.64
CA LYS A 68 -3.53 14.48 -0.21
C LYS A 68 -2.21 14.65 0.53
N LYS A 69 -2.25 15.11 1.78
CA LYS A 69 -1.07 15.26 2.64
C LYS A 69 -0.40 13.90 2.89
N ASP A 70 -1.19 12.88 3.20
CA ASP A 70 -0.72 11.52 3.41
C ASP A 70 -0.08 10.93 2.13
N GLN A 71 -0.73 11.09 0.97
CA GLN A 71 -0.18 10.66 -0.31
C GLN A 71 1.16 11.34 -0.65
N ASN A 72 1.29 12.65 -0.37
CA ASN A 72 2.55 13.37 -0.54
C ASN A 72 3.63 12.86 0.42
N LYS A 73 3.28 12.59 1.69
CA LYS A 73 4.21 12.05 2.68
C LYS A 73 4.68 10.66 2.26
N TRP A 74 3.78 9.76 1.88
CA TRP A 74 4.11 8.44 1.37
C TRP A 74 5.06 8.52 0.17
N ARG A 75 4.81 9.44 -0.78
CA ARG A 75 5.67 9.64 -1.95
C ARG A 75 7.12 9.94 -1.54
N VAL A 76 7.32 10.89 -0.62
CA VAL A 76 8.66 11.33 -0.19
C VAL A 76 9.35 10.33 0.74
N MET A 77 8.59 9.70 1.64
CA MET A 77 9.15 8.89 2.72
C MET A 77 9.26 7.41 2.39
N VAL A 78 8.52 6.92 1.38
CA VAL A 78 8.50 5.51 0.97
C VAL A 78 8.97 5.39 -0.48
N ARG A 79 8.19 5.90 -1.44
CA ARG A 79 8.49 5.75 -2.87
C ARG A 79 9.86 6.30 -3.24
N ASP A 80 10.12 7.56 -2.89
CA ASP A 80 11.37 8.26 -3.25
C ASP A 80 12.59 7.78 -2.44
N LYS A 81 12.40 6.84 -1.50
CA LYS A 81 13.49 6.16 -0.77
C LYS A 81 13.91 4.84 -1.41
N CYS A 82 13.17 4.35 -2.39
CA CYS A 82 13.52 3.13 -3.10
C CYS A 82 14.81 3.28 -3.92
N SER A 83 15.61 2.20 -3.93
CA SER A 83 16.86 2.10 -4.69
C SER A 83 16.79 1.09 -5.85
N SER A 84 15.67 0.39 -6.02
CA SER A 84 15.44 -0.57 -7.11
C SER A 84 14.00 -0.54 -7.63
N ASP A 85 13.78 -1.08 -8.82
CA ASP A 85 12.46 -1.17 -9.45
C ASP A 85 11.52 -2.10 -8.66
N GLU A 86 12.06 -3.17 -8.06
CA GLU A 86 11.30 -4.08 -7.18
C GLU A 86 10.77 -3.35 -5.95
N CYS A 87 11.60 -2.51 -5.31
CA CYS A 87 11.15 -1.68 -4.18
C CYS A 87 10.02 -0.74 -4.60
N ILE A 88 10.12 -0.11 -5.77
CA ILE A 88 9.08 0.81 -6.29
C ILE A 88 7.79 0.02 -6.52
N ALA A 89 7.87 -1.16 -7.13
CA ALA A 89 6.73 -2.02 -7.38
C ALA A 89 6.03 -2.43 -6.07
N ASP A 90 6.77 -2.88 -5.06
CA ASP A 90 6.24 -3.27 -3.75
C ASP A 90 5.59 -2.09 -3.01
N ALA A 91 6.21 -0.91 -3.07
CA ALA A 91 5.64 0.31 -2.53
C ALA A 91 4.30 0.64 -3.19
N TYR A 92 4.21 0.49 -4.52
CA TYR A 92 2.99 0.73 -5.30
C TYR A 92 1.89 -0.28 -4.99
N VAL A 93 2.22 -1.57 -4.90
CA VAL A 93 1.26 -2.63 -4.52
C VAL A 93 0.66 -2.33 -3.15
N THR A 94 1.51 -2.07 -2.16
CA THR A 94 1.10 -1.81 -0.78
C THR A 94 0.21 -0.58 -0.69
N ARG A 95 0.63 0.52 -1.33
CA ARG A 95 -0.12 1.78 -1.29
C ARG A 95 -1.44 1.69 -2.03
N THR A 96 -1.46 1.06 -3.20
CA THR A 96 -2.67 0.85 -3.99
C THR A 96 -3.70 0.03 -3.22
N ARG A 97 -3.27 -1.03 -2.53
CA ARG A 97 -4.14 -1.82 -1.66
C ARG A 97 -4.75 -0.96 -0.54
N ALA A 98 -3.92 -0.19 0.16
CA ALA A 98 -4.41 0.71 1.23
C ALA A 98 -5.43 1.73 0.70
N LEU A 99 -5.16 2.35 -0.45
CA LEU A 99 -6.07 3.32 -1.08
C LEU A 99 -7.38 2.68 -1.54
N ARG A 100 -7.35 1.46 -2.10
CA ARG A 100 -8.56 0.73 -2.52
C ARG A 100 -9.47 0.41 -1.33
N VAL A 101 -8.90 -0.04 -0.21
CA VAL A 101 -9.70 -0.30 1.01
C VAL A 101 -10.17 1.01 1.65
N SER A 102 -9.38 2.08 1.55
CA SER A 102 -9.78 3.41 2.04
C SER A 102 -10.90 4.03 1.23
N ALA A 103 -10.87 3.82 -0.09
CA ALA A 103 -12.00 4.13 -0.94
C ALA A 103 -13.23 3.35 -0.46
N ALA A 104 -13.13 2.10 -0.02
CA ALA A 104 -14.30 1.41 0.51
C ALA A 104 -14.81 2.03 1.82
N ASN A 105 -13.94 2.41 2.76
CA ASN A 105 -14.35 2.61 4.15
C ASN A 105 -13.94 3.95 4.82
N GLY A 106 -12.83 4.61 4.48
CA GLY A 106 -12.39 5.84 5.18
C GLY A 106 -10.86 6.03 5.29
N LEU A 107 -10.40 6.87 6.24
CA LEU A 107 -9.03 7.45 6.31
C LEU A 107 -7.92 6.39 6.53
N VAL A 108 -6.76 6.54 5.86
CA VAL A 108 -5.57 5.67 5.99
C VAL A 108 -4.63 6.14 7.11
N LEU A 109 -4.15 5.20 7.92
CA LEU A 109 -3.02 5.31 8.84
C LEU A 109 -2.04 4.17 8.55
N THR A 110 -0.85 4.46 8.04
CA THR A 110 0.19 3.43 7.84
C THR A 110 1.15 3.39 9.03
N LEU A 111 1.31 2.21 9.64
CA LEU A 111 2.34 1.90 10.59
C LEU A 111 3.68 1.64 9.86
N PRO A 112 4.79 2.22 10.33
CA PRO A 112 6.14 1.94 9.86
C PRO A 112 6.50 0.48 10.14
N ARG A 113 7.46 -0.05 9.37
CA ARG A 113 8.14 -1.31 9.67
C ARG A 113 8.83 -1.18 11.03
N THR A 114 8.69 -2.19 11.89
CA THR A 114 9.17 -2.12 13.27
C THR A 114 10.41 -2.97 13.55
N GLY A 115 10.96 -3.64 12.54
CA GLY A 115 12.31 -4.19 12.59
C GLY A 115 12.50 -5.41 11.71
N ASP A 116 13.59 -6.12 12.00
CA ASP A 116 14.00 -7.34 11.28
C ASP A 116 13.94 -8.55 12.21
N ALA A 117 12.91 -8.66 13.06
CA ALA A 117 12.80 -9.82 13.94
C ALA A 117 12.73 -11.10 13.11
N SER A 118 13.44 -12.13 13.56
CA SER A 118 13.35 -13.44 12.93
C SER A 118 11.93 -13.99 13.11
N LEU A 119 11.35 -14.53 12.03
CA LEU A 119 10.08 -15.24 12.12
C LEU A 119 10.17 -16.36 13.16
N PRO A 120 9.18 -16.48 14.07
CA PRO A 120 9.13 -17.62 14.98
C PRO A 120 9.10 -18.95 14.21
N ALA A 121 9.63 -20.00 14.82
CA ALA A 121 9.64 -21.32 14.17
C ALA A 121 8.21 -21.77 13.83
N LYS A 122 8.04 -22.40 12.65
CA LYS A 122 6.77 -22.96 12.15
C LYS A 122 5.68 -21.91 11.87
N THR A 123 6.03 -20.65 11.64
CA THR A 123 5.06 -19.65 11.20
C THR A 123 4.97 -19.54 9.68
N SER A 124 3.80 -19.19 9.17
CA SER A 124 3.56 -18.87 7.75
C SER A 124 3.30 -17.36 7.58
N VAL A 125 3.60 -16.78 6.42
CA VAL A 125 3.20 -15.40 6.10
C VAL A 125 1.98 -15.41 5.20
N LEU A 126 0.89 -14.80 5.66
CA LEU A 126 -0.31 -14.50 4.88
C LEU A 126 -0.19 -13.07 4.36
N SER A 127 0.27 -12.93 3.11
CA SER A 127 0.55 -11.62 2.54
C SER A 127 -0.72 -10.86 2.16
N GLY A 128 -0.78 -9.61 2.59
CA GLY A 128 -1.76 -8.65 2.11
C GLY A 128 -3.20 -8.85 2.52
N ALA A 129 -3.44 -9.54 3.64
CA ALA A 129 -4.78 -9.69 4.14
C ALA A 129 -5.34 -8.35 4.65
N VAL A 130 -6.67 -8.28 4.69
CA VAL A 130 -7.42 -7.19 5.28
C VAL A 130 -8.23 -7.78 6.43
N LEU A 131 -8.00 -7.30 7.64
CA LEU A 131 -8.78 -7.67 8.81
C LEU A 131 -9.68 -6.52 9.21
N TYR A 132 -10.87 -6.81 9.73
CA TYR A 132 -11.82 -5.80 10.17
C TYR A 132 -12.23 -6.07 11.62
N GLY A 133 -12.02 -5.09 12.51
CA GLY A 133 -12.15 -5.32 13.94
C GLY A 133 -11.97 -4.08 14.82
N THR A 134 -12.07 -4.22 16.14
CA THR A 134 -11.74 -3.17 17.12
C THR A 134 -10.29 -3.27 17.56
N LEU A 135 -9.68 -2.14 17.90
CA LEU A 135 -8.37 -2.10 18.56
C LEU A 135 -8.54 -2.13 20.08
N VAL A 136 -7.70 -2.88 20.78
CA VAL A 136 -7.64 -3.01 22.24
C VAL A 136 -6.19 -2.97 22.67
N PHE A 137 -5.83 -2.13 23.63
CA PHE A 137 -4.50 -2.13 24.22
C PHE A 137 -4.36 -3.26 25.25
N ASP A 138 -3.25 -3.99 25.20
CA ASP A 138 -2.94 -5.06 26.16
C ASP A 138 -1.42 -5.29 26.28
N HIS A 139 -0.99 -6.17 27.18
CA HIS A 139 0.42 -6.49 27.39
C HIS A 139 0.63 -7.97 27.69
N ASP A 140 1.80 -8.49 27.29
CA ASP A 140 2.26 -9.83 27.63
C ASP A 140 3.75 -9.82 28.01
N PRO A 141 4.38 -10.96 28.35
CA PRO A 141 5.79 -10.99 28.75
C PRO A 141 6.77 -10.45 27.70
N ALA A 142 6.37 -10.30 26.45
CA ALA A 142 7.17 -9.69 25.39
C ALA A 142 6.85 -8.19 25.16
N GLY A 143 6.08 -7.57 26.07
CA GLY A 143 5.77 -6.14 26.09
C GLY A 143 4.31 -5.82 25.78
N GLY A 144 3.99 -4.52 25.76
CA GLY A 144 2.67 -4.04 25.34
C GLY A 144 2.42 -4.29 23.84
N PHE A 145 1.17 -4.51 23.47
CA PHE A 145 0.74 -4.66 22.08
C PHE A 145 -0.67 -4.09 21.91
N ILE A 146 -1.09 -3.91 20.67
CA ILE A 146 -2.48 -3.59 20.36
C ILE A 146 -3.10 -4.82 19.75
N ALA A 147 -4.15 -5.35 20.35
CA ALA A 147 -4.97 -6.39 19.78
C ALA A 147 -5.97 -5.80 18.78
N LEU A 148 -6.07 -6.41 17.61
CA LEU A 148 -7.23 -6.26 16.74
C LEU A 148 -8.14 -7.48 16.94
N GLN A 149 -9.37 -7.26 17.39
CA GLN A 149 -10.38 -8.31 17.49
C GLN A 149 -11.20 -8.36 16.20
N ALA A 150 -11.03 -9.42 15.40
CA ALA A 150 -11.79 -9.63 14.17
C ALA A 150 -12.59 -10.94 14.25
N GLY A 151 -13.87 -10.83 14.61
CA GLY A 151 -14.73 -11.98 14.88
C GLY A 151 -14.32 -12.71 16.17
N ASP A 152 -14.07 -14.01 16.07
CA ASP A 152 -13.58 -14.89 17.14
C ASP A 152 -12.05 -14.91 17.28
N ARG A 153 -11.35 -14.15 16.44
CA ARG A 153 -9.88 -14.12 16.38
C ARG A 153 -9.32 -12.81 16.87
N GLN A 154 -8.23 -12.90 17.64
CA GLN A 154 -7.46 -11.76 18.11
C GLN A 154 -6.11 -11.73 17.41
N TYR A 155 -5.70 -10.54 16.95
CA TYR A 155 -4.46 -10.33 16.22
C TYR A 155 -3.58 -9.34 16.98
N LYS A 156 -2.33 -9.69 17.27
CA LYS A 156 -1.43 -8.78 18.02
C LYS A 156 -0.64 -7.89 17.06
N LEU A 157 -0.82 -6.57 17.18
CA LEU A 157 0.06 -5.54 16.62
C LEU A 157 1.16 -5.29 17.65
N ARG A 158 2.33 -5.90 17.45
CA ARG A 158 3.52 -5.60 18.26
C ARG A 158 4.23 -4.37 17.71
N TYR A 159 5.10 -3.78 18.55
CA TYR A 159 5.93 -2.60 18.23
C TYR A 159 5.16 -1.32 17.89
N VAL A 160 3.89 -1.26 18.31
CA VAL A 160 3.13 -0.01 18.28
C VAL A 160 3.71 1.04 19.25
N TRP A 161 4.74 0.70 20.00
CA TRP A 161 5.49 1.67 20.81
C TRP A 161 6.65 2.32 20.07
N ASP A 162 7.10 1.70 18.97
CA ASP A 162 8.17 2.22 18.11
C ASP A 162 7.61 3.13 17.00
N VAL A 163 6.29 3.30 16.92
CA VAL A 163 5.68 4.30 16.04
C VAL A 163 5.89 5.70 16.60
N PRO A 164 6.12 6.71 15.73
CA PRO A 164 6.12 8.11 16.13
C PRO A 164 4.87 8.50 16.94
N GLU A 165 5.03 9.35 17.96
CA GLU A 165 3.95 9.83 18.84
C GLU A 165 2.66 10.27 18.12
N PRO A 166 2.68 10.95 16.96
CA PRO A 166 1.44 11.33 16.27
C PRO A 166 0.59 10.13 15.85
N ILE A 167 1.25 9.00 15.54
CA ILE A 167 0.59 7.75 15.16
C ILE A 167 0.06 7.05 16.42
N GLN A 168 0.83 7.00 17.50
CA GLN A 168 0.36 6.45 18.79
C GLN A 168 -0.90 7.17 19.28
N ALA A 169 -0.89 8.51 19.28
CA ALA A 169 -2.03 9.31 19.70
C ALA A 169 -3.27 9.08 18.81
N GLN A 170 -3.08 8.80 17.53
CA GLN A 170 -4.19 8.43 16.64
C GLN A 170 -4.74 7.06 16.99
N ILE A 171 -3.89 6.08 17.28
CA ILE A 171 -4.34 4.75 17.64
C ILE A 171 -5.10 4.75 18.97
N GLN A 172 -4.62 5.49 19.98
CA GLN A 172 -5.34 5.64 21.26
C GLN A 172 -6.74 6.20 21.05
N ARG A 173 -6.89 7.24 20.22
CA ARG A 173 -8.23 7.80 19.90
C ARG A 173 -9.15 6.77 19.25
N LEU A 174 -8.61 5.86 18.44
CA LEU A 174 -9.40 4.82 17.79
C LEU A 174 -9.86 3.76 18.77
N GLU A 175 -8.97 3.34 19.66
CA GLU A 175 -9.29 2.47 20.78
C GLU A 175 -10.41 3.05 21.65
N ASP A 176 -10.23 4.28 22.16
CA ASP A 176 -11.20 4.94 23.06
C ASP A 176 -12.59 5.07 22.41
N SER A 177 -12.62 5.22 21.08
CA SER A 177 -13.87 5.38 20.32
C SER A 177 -14.59 4.06 19.99
N ALA A 178 -13.96 2.91 20.26
CA ALA A 178 -14.40 1.58 19.85
C ALA A 178 -14.77 1.48 18.35
N GLN A 179 -14.17 2.34 17.52
CA GLN A 179 -14.42 2.31 16.08
C GLN A 179 -13.87 1.02 15.48
N MET A 180 -14.67 0.40 14.61
CA MET A 180 -14.15 -0.64 13.73
C MET A 180 -13.03 -0.05 12.88
N VAL A 181 -12.01 -0.84 12.56
CA VAL A 181 -10.93 -0.46 11.65
C VAL A 181 -10.62 -1.60 10.69
N SER A 182 -10.22 -1.28 9.47
CA SER A 182 -9.61 -2.27 8.57
C SER A 182 -8.09 -2.23 8.72
N VAL A 183 -7.46 -3.35 9.01
CA VAL A 183 -5.99 -3.45 9.05
C VAL A 183 -5.50 -4.24 7.87
N VAL A 184 -4.65 -3.62 7.07
CA VAL A 184 -4.11 -4.15 5.82
C VAL A 184 -2.63 -4.42 6.02
N GLY A 185 -2.17 -5.64 5.80
CA GLY A 185 -0.75 -5.96 5.98
C GLY A 185 -0.46 -7.43 5.71
N ASP A 186 0.80 -7.80 5.90
CA ASP A 186 1.20 -9.20 5.94
C ASP A 186 1.04 -9.72 7.37
N PHE A 187 0.60 -10.97 7.50
CA PHE A 187 0.31 -11.58 8.78
C PHE A 187 1.13 -12.83 8.98
N ILE A 188 1.86 -12.89 10.08
CA ILE A 188 2.45 -14.12 10.59
C ILE A 188 1.30 -14.98 11.13
N VAL A 189 1.27 -16.25 10.72
CA VAL A 189 0.29 -17.26 11.16
C VAL A 189 1.03 -18.31 11.98
N TRP A 190 0.59 -18.55 13.20
CA TRP A 190 1.16 -19.56 14.10
C TRP A 190 0.56 -20.94 13.84
N PRO A 191 1.27 -22.01 14.26
CA PRO A 191 0.75 -23.38 14.17
C PRO A 191 -0.60 -23.61 14.87
N ASP A 192 -0.89 -22.83 15.91
CA ASP A 192 -2.16 -22.90 16.65
C ASP A 192 -3.32 -22.15 15.95
N GLY A 193 -3.06 -21.60 14.76
CA GLY A 193 -4.04 -20.85 13.98
C GLY A 193 -4.19 -19.37 14.38
N THR A 194 -3.45 -18.91 15.40
CA THR A 194 -3.39 -17.50 15.76
C THR A 194 -2.58 -16.71 14.72
N LYS A 195 -2.77 -15.38 14.72
CA LYS A 195 -2.20 -14.50 13.71
C LYS A 195 -1.71 -13.20 14.36
N SER A 196 -0.63 -12.65 13.83
CA SER A 196 0.00 -11.37 14.21
C SER A 196 0.42 -10.71 12.92
N PHE A 197 0.73 -9.42 12.97
CA PHE A 197 1.31 -8.74 11.83
C PHE A 197 2.78 -9.13 11.69
N ASP A 198 3.24 -9.21 10.45
CA ASP A 198 4.66 -9.31 10.14
C ASP A 198 5.30 -7.95 10.40
N ASP A 199 6.15 -7.88 11.43
CA ASP A 199 6.84 -6.66 11.87
C ASP A 199 7.88 -6.16 10.85
N ARG A 200 8.19 -7.00 9.85
CA ARG A 200 9.03 -6.67 8.71
C ARG A 200 8.24 -5.99 7.59
N SER A 201 6.91 -6.02 7.60
CA SER A 201 6.06 -5.45 6.56
C SER A 201 5.36 -4.17 7.04
N ALA A 202 5.10 -3.24 6.11
CA ALA A 202 4.31 -2.06 6.43
C ALA A 202 2.83 -2.43 6.61
N VAL A 203 2.23 -2.00 7.72
CA VAL A 203 0.82 -2.26 8.05
C VAL A 203 0.02 -0.99 7.88
N ALA A 204 -1.20 -1.05 7.36
CA ALA A 204 -2.11 0.09 7.22
C ALA A 204 -3.40 -0.12 8.02
N LEU A 205 -3.63 0.69 9.05
CA LEU A 205 -4.88 0.86 9.77
C LEU A 205 -5.79 1.83 9.01
N LEU A 206 -7.04 1.45 8.74
CA LEU A 206 -8.01 2.27 8.03
C LEU A 206 -9.20 2.51 8.93
N VAL A 207 -9.56 3.77 9.10
CA VAL A 207 -10.63 4.18 9.99
C VAL A 207 -11.87 4.44 9.16
N PRO A 208 -12.94 3.65 9.32
CA PRO A 208 -14.24 3.89 8.75
C PRO A 208 -14.74 5.27 9.14
N LYS A 209 -15.29 6.02 8.18
CA LYS A 209 -16.07 7.19 8.54
C LYS A 209 -17.35 6.72 9.23
N LYS A 210 -17.66 7.32 10.40
CA LYS A 210 -19.00 7.24 10.98
C LYS A 210 -20.01 7.83 10.01
#